data_AF-A0A2D6Q694-F1
#
_entry.id   AF-A0A2D6Q694-F1
#
_cell.length_a   1.000
_cell.length_b   1.000
_cell.length_c   1.000
_cell.angle_alpha   90.00
_cell.angle_beta   90.00
_cell.angle_gamma   90.00
#
_symmetry.space_group_name_H-M   'P 1'
#
loop_
_entity.id
_entity.type
_entity.pdbx_description
1 polymer ?
#
loop_
_entity_poly.entity_id
_entity_poly.type
_entity_poly.pdbx_seq_one_letter_code
_entity_poly.pdbx_strand_id
1 'polypeptide(L)' 'MVARKKDRRWHAVPLSASFMVTAILGFVISVYWVYPQSTKFGFAFGLVFVLMFIASLISMTKAPVQG' A
#
# COMPACT_ATOMS: atom_id res chain seq x y z
N MET A 1 -41.74 19.33 9.07
CA MET A 1 -40.89 18.14 8.87
C MET A 1 -39.47 18.60 8.59
N VAL A 2 -38.49 18.29 9.45
CA VAL A 2 -37.09 18.73 9.28
C VAL A 2 -36.31 17.61 8.58
N ALA A 3 -35.82 17.88 7.37
CA ALA A 3 -34.98 16.94 6.62
C ALA A 3 -33.61 16.82 7.30
N ARG A 4 -33.29 15.65 7.86
CA ARG A 4 -31.96 15.33 8.42
C ARG A 4 -30.96 15.26 7.27
N LYS A 5 -30.01 16.19 7.23
CA LYS A 5 -28.88 16.16 6.29
C LYS A 5 -28.02 14.94 6.65
N LYS A 6 -27.84 14.01 5.71
CA LYS A 6 -27.04 12.80 5.91
C LYS A 6 -25.55 13.19 5.82
N ASP A 7 -24.88 13.26 6.97
CA ASP A 7 -23.47 13.59 7.04
C ASP A 7 -22.65 12.54 6.28
N ARG A 8 -22.00 12.95 5.18
CA ARG A 8 -21.12 12.07 4.40
C ARG A 8 -19.78 11.96 5.11
N ARG A 9 -19.73 11.15 6.18
CA ARG A 9 -18.48 10.80 6.85
C ARG A 9 -17.69 9.86 5.95
N TRP A 10 -16.52 10.30 5.53
CA TRP A 10 -15.57 9.50 4.76
C TRP A 10 -15.02 8.40 5.65
N HIS A 11 -15.43 7.15 5.43
CA HIS A 11 -14.83 5.99 6.06
C HIS A 11 -13.55 5.64 5.31
N ALA A 12 -12.41 6.14 5.80
CA ALA A 12 -11.11 5.70 5.33
C ALA A 12 -10.90 4.24 5.78
N VAL A 13 -11.08 3.30 4.85
CA VAL A 13 -10.78 1.90 5.08
C VAL A 13 -9.27 1.72 4.95
N PRO A 14 -8.58 1.11 5.93
CA PRO A 14 -7.16 0.84 5.81
C PRO A 14 -6.88 -0.02 4.57
N LEU A 15 -5.74 0.23 3.93
CA LEU A 15 -5.30 -0.53 2.78
C LEU A 15 -5.17 -2.01 3.15
N SER A 16 -5.65 -2.90 2.28
CA SER A 16 -5.77 -4.33 2.59
C SER A 16 -4.41 -4.96 2.87
N ALA A 17 -4.37 -5.94 3.78
CA ALA A 17 -3.17 -6.72 4.08
C ALA A 17 -2.56 -7.39 2.83
N SER A 18 -3.41 -7.76 1.87
CA SER A 18 -2.98 -8.29 0.57
C SER A 18 -2.09 -7.32 -0.21
N PHE A 19 -2.29 -6.01 -0.09
CA PHE A 19 -1.45 -5.02 -0.75
C PHE A 19 -0.02 -5.01 -0.17
N MET A 20 0.10 -5.10 1.16
CA MET A 20 1.41 -5.20 1.82
C MET A 20 2.14 -6.49 1.41
N VAL A 21 1.44 -7.62 1.37
CA VAL A 21 2.01 -8.90 0.93
C VAL A 21 2.50 -8.83 -0.52
N THR A 22 1.71 -8.25 -1.41
CA THR A 22 2.12 -8.04 -2.81
C THR A 22 3.36 -7.15 -2.92
N ALA A 23 3.47 -6.09 -2.11
CA ALA A 23 4.65 -5.24 -2.09
C ALA A 23 5.91 -6.00 -1.62
N ILE A 24 5.79 -6.84 -0.59
CA ILE A 24 6.89 -7.68 -0.10
C ILE A 24 7.31 -8.69 -1.17
N LEU A 25 6.36 -9.44 -1.74
CA LEU A 25 6.66 -10.44 -2.77
C LEU A 25 7.27 -9.80 -4.01
N GLY A 26 6.70 -8.68 -4.47
CA GLY A 26 7.22 -7.93 -5.61
C GLY A 26 8.65 -7.45 -5.37
N PHE A 27 8.96 -6.95 -4.17
CA PHE A 27 10.31 -6.55 -3.81
C PHE A 27 11.29 -7.73 -3.83
N VAL A 28 10.91 -8.86 -3.23
CA VAL A 28 11.75 -10.08 -3.22
C VAL A 28 12.02 -10.57 -4.65
N ILE A 29 10.99 -10.66 -5.49
CA ILE A 29 11.12 -11.05 -6.90
C ILE A 29 12.03 -10.07 -7.65
N SER A 30 11.87 -8.77 -7.41
CA SER A 30 12.69 -7.75 -8.07
C SER A 30 14.17 -7.89 -7.72
N VAL A 31 14.50 -8.16 -6.45
CA VAL A 31 15.89 -8.29 -5.99
C VAL A 31 16.52 -9.61 -6.41
N TYR A 32 15.82 -10.73 -6.22
CA TYR A 32 16.40 -12.06 -6.47
C TYR A 32 16.35 -12.49 -7.93
N TRP A 33 15.34 -12.06 -8.69
CA TRP A 33 15.15 -12.52 -10.06
C TRP A 33 15.38 -11.42 -11.10
N VAL A 34 14.82 -10.22 -10.89
CA VAL A 34 14.90 -9.17 -11.92
C VAL A 34 16.25 -8.45 -11.92
N TYR A 35 16.80 -8.13 -10.75
CA TYR A 35 18.10 -7.46 -10.62
C TYR A 35 19.26 -8.18 -11.33
N PRO A 36 19.44 -9.52 -11.24
CA PRO A 36 20.50 -10.20 -11.97
C PRO A 36 20.28 -10.23 -13.49
N GLN A 37 19.03 -10.19 -13.98
CA GLN A 37 18.77 -10.09 -15.43
C GLN A 37 18.95 -8.66 -15.96
N SER A 38 18.52 -7.66 -15.20
CA SER A 38 18.67 -6.27 -15.58
C SER A 38 18.66 -5.36 -14.36
N THR A 39 19.84 -4.80 -14.06
CA THR A 39 20.04 -3.88 -12.94
C THR A 39 19.10 -2.67 -13.00
N LYS A 40 18.83 -2.14 -14.21
CA LYS A 40 17.96 -0.97 -14.41
C LYS A 40 16.51 -1.28 -14.01
N PHE A 41 15.97 -2.40 -14.49
CA PHE A 41 14.60 -2.80 -14.19
C PHE A 41 14.46 -3.31 -12.75
N GLY A 42 15.43 -4.06 -12.24
CA GLY A 42 15.42 -4.53 -10.85
C GLY A 42 15.45 -3.39 -9.84
N PHE A 43 16.22 -2.32 -10.12
CA PHE A 43 16.20 -1.11 -9.30
C PHE A 43 14.87 -0.36 -9.41
N ALA A 44 14.35 -0.15 -10.62
CA ALA A 44 13.10 0.57 -10.84
C ALA A 44 11.91 -0.13 -10.15
N PHE A 45 11.75 -1.44 -10.35
CA PHE A 45 10.68 -2.20 -9.69
C PHE A 45 10.88 -2.28 -8.18
N GLY A 46 12.12 -2.49 -7.71
CA GLY A 46 12.45 -2.47 -6.29
C GLY A 46 12.06 -1.16 -5.62
N LEU A 47 12.37 -0.03 -6.25
CA LEU A 47 11.97 1.31 -5.76
C LEU A 47 10.45 1.44 -5.64
N VAL A 48 9.71 1.02 -6.66
CA VAL A 48 8.24 1.06 -6.65
C VAL A 48 7.67 0.20 -5.53
N PHE A 49 8.16 -1.04 -5.34
CA PHE A 49 7.68 -1.92 -4.28
C PHE A 49 8.02 -1.40 -2.88
N VAL A 50 9.17 -0.76 -2.69
CA VAL A 50 9.51 -0.09 -1.43
C VAL A 50 8.55 1.07 -1.14
N LEU A 51 8.25 1.91 -2.13
CA LEU A 51 7.28 2.99 -1.99
C LEU A 51 5.88 2.46 -1.66
N MET A 52 5.45 1.39 -2.33
CA MET A 52 4.19 0.71 -2.02
C MET A 52 4.18 0.15 -0.59
N PHE A 53 5.29 -0.44 -0.14
CA PHE A 53 5.41 -0.95 1.22
C PHE A 53 5.27 0.18 2.26
N ILE A 54 5.97 1.30 2.08
CA ILE A 54 5.87 2.48 2.95
C ILE A 54 4.44 3.03 2.94
N ALA A 55 3.81 3.16 1.76
CA ALA A 55 2.43 3.61 1.65
C ALA A 55 1.46 2.70 2.42
N SER A 56 1.69 1.38 2.39
CA SER A 56 0.88 0.40 3.13
C SER A 56 1.02 0.58 4.64
N LEU A 57 2.24 0.79 5.15
CA LEU A 57 2.49 1.07 6.57
C LEU A 57 1.80 2.35 7.03
N ILE A 58 1.89 3.42 6.23
CA ILE A 58 1.21 4.69 6.53
C ILE A 58 -0.31 4.50 6.55
N SER A 59 -0.87 3.75 5.60
CA SER A 59 -2.31 3.53 5.55
C SER A 59 -2.82 2.71 6.73
N MET A 60 -2.08 1.69 7.17
CA MET A 60 -2.45 0.87 8.33
C MET A 60 -2.29 1.61 9.65
N THR A 61 -1.27 2.47 9.78
CA THR A 61 -1.04 3.27 11.00
C THR A 61 -2.01 4.45 11.15
N LYS A 62 -2.58 4.95 10.05
CA LYS A 62 -3.60 6.01 10.05
C LYS A 62 -5.04 5.47 10.08
N ALA A 63 -5.21 4.16 10.23
CA ALA A 63 -6.53 3.55 10.36
C ALA A 63 -7.27 4.18 11.56
N PRO A 64 -8.55 4.57 11.40
CA PRO A 64 -9.27 5.25 12.46
C PRO A 64 -9.45 4.29 13.63
N VAL A 65 -8.73 4.54 14.73
CA VAL A 65 -9.10 4.04 16.06
C VAL A 65 -10.36 4.81 16.47
N GLN A 66 -11.50 4.41 15.92
CA GLN A 66 -12.81 4.73 16.45
C GLN A 66 -13.42 3.41 16.90
N GLY A 67 -12.92 2.95 18.06
CA GLY A 67 -13.69 2.10 18.95
C GLY A 67 -14.71 2.93 19.72
#